data_AF-A0AA96TEN1-F1
#
_entry.id   AF-A0AA96TEN1-F1
#
_cell.length_a   1.000
_cell.length_b   1.000
_cell.length_c   1.000
_cell.angle_alpha   90.00
_cell.angle_beta   90.00
_cell.angle_gamma   90.00
#
_symmetry.space_group_name_H-M   'P 1'
#
loop_
_entity.id
_entity.type
_entity.pdbx_description
1 polymer ?
#
loop_
_entity_poly.entity_id
_entity_poly.type
_entity_poly.pdbx_seq_one_letter_code
_entity_poly.pdbx_strand_id
1 'polypeptide(L)'
;MPDPAWLLLDPAGGVSAPLATAAGDGVRLLAWPAAARRPHPGARRCDPLLLDADGPTAVVSVLWPDRDALPLFDDPAVVQARRAALAGPWPRAASALTVDAVHFAGSVWVTDPGRPVEDPFALLGVPRLLEVGAGVLGRRPRPAGPAQERYAGAPWPADGW
;
A
#
# COMPACT_ATOMS: atom_id res chain seq x y z
N MET A 1 17.01 2.68 12.10
CA MET A 1 15.71 2.32 11.50
C MET A 1 15.98 1.63 10.18
N PRO A 2 15.25 0.56 9.83
CA PRO A 2 15.37 -0.04 8.50
C PRO A 2 14.96 0.96 7.42
N ASP A 3 15.56 0.82 6.24
CA ASP A 3 15.26 1.67 5.10
C ASP A 3 13.79 1.54 4.69
N PRO A 4 13.14 2.64 4.26
CA PRO A 4 11.76 2.60 3.87
C PRO A 4 11.53 1.83 2.57
N ALA A 5 10.33 1.25 2.47
CA ALA A 5 9.80 0.66 1.26
C ALA A 5 8.95 1.67 0.48
N TRP A 6 9.02 1.60 -0.84
CA TRP A 6 8.31 2.51 -1.74
C TRP A 6 7.58 1.77 -2.86
N LEU A 7 6.42 2.28 -3.26
CA LEU A 7 5.62 1.83 -4.39
C LEU A 7 5.42 2.94 -5.42
N LEU A 8 5.30 2.57 -6.69
CA LEU A 8 4.87 3.45 -7.78
C LEU A 8 3.96 2.69 -8.75
N LEU A 9 2.88 3.33 -9.18
CA LEU A 9 2.12 2.94 -10.37
C LEU A 9 2.75 3.63 -11.58
N ASP A 10 3.26 2.85 -12.53
CA ASP A 10 3.89 3.33 -13.76
C ASP A 10 3.03 2.98 -14.99
N PRO A 11 2.10 3.86 -15.40
CA PRO A 11 1.28 3.65 -16.60
C PRO A 11 2.03 3.95 -17.91
N ALA A 12 3.11 4.74 -17.85
CA ALA A 12 3.84 5.17 -19.05
C ALA A 12 4.83 4.10 -19.52
N GLY A 13 5.35 3.30 -18.59
CA GLY A 13 6.42 2.36 -18.87
C GLY A 13 7.72 3.11 -19.12
N GLY A 14 8.66 3.02 -18.19
CA GLY A 14 9.97 3.66 -18.36
C GLY A 14 10.73 3.86 -17.06
N VAL A 15 10.07 3.62 -15.93
CA VAL A 15 10.74 3.57 -14.64
C VAL A 15 11.22 2.15 -14.37
N SER A 16 12.44 2.06 -13.85
CA SER A 16 13.05 0.81 -13.39
C SER A 16 13.06 0.77 -11.86
N ALA A 17 12.80 -0.41 -11.31
CA ALA A 17 12.79 -0.67 -9.88
C ALA A 17 13.29 -2.10 -9.61
N PRO A 18 13.80 -2.38 -8.40
CA PRO A 18 14.25 -3.71 -8.02
C PRO A 18 13.17 -4.79 -8.18
N LEU A 19 11.93 -4.47 -7.80
CA LEU A 19 10.78 -5.32 -8.04
C LEU A 19 9.82 -4.60 -8.99
N ALA A 20 9.33 -5.34 -9.98
CA ALA A 20 8.41 -4.81 -10.97
C ALA A 20 7.53 -5.93 -11.51
N THR A 21 6.24 -5.66 -11.64
CA THR A 21 5.31 -6.62 -12.26
C THR A 21 4.19 -5.90 -12.99
N ALA A 22 3.56 -6.60 -13.93
CA ALA A 22 2.36 -6.10 -14.59
C ALA A 22 1.20 -6.06 -13.58
N ALA A 23 0.38 -5.01 -13.67
CA ALA A 23 -0.68 -4.71 -12.72
C ALA A 23 -1.94 -4.24 -13.45
N GLY A 24 -2.55 -5.10 -14.29
CA GLY A 24 -3.74 -4.79 -15.10
C GLY A 24 -3.59 -3.59 -16.06
N ASP A 25 -4.46 -3.48 -17.06
CA ASP A 25 -4.66 -2.26 -17.87
C ASP A 25 -3.40 -1.52 -18.38
N GLY A 26 -2.32 -2.27 -18.68
CA GLY A 26 -1.04 -1.71 -19.12
C GLY A 26 -0.25 -0.97 -18.03
N VAL A 27 -0.71 -0.97 -16.77
CA VAL A 27 0.01 -0.39 -15.63
C VAL A 27 1.04 -1.37 -15.09
N ARG A 28 2.19 -0.86 -14.66
CA ARG A 28 3.18 -1.63 -13.90
C ARG A 28 3.16 -1.19 -12.44
N LEU A 29 3.26 -2.17 -11.53
CA LEU A 29 3.54 -1.91 -10.13
C LEU A 29 5.04 -2.06 -9.90
N LEU A 30 5.67 -0.98 -9.46
CA LEU A 30 7.11 -0.91 -9.18
C LEU A 30 7.34 -0.76 -7.68
N ALA A 31 8.35 -1.45 -7.14
CA ALA A 31 8.66 -1.40 -5.73
C ALA A 31 10.17 -1.34 -5.44
N TRP A 32 10.50 -0.58 -4.39
CA TRP A 32 11.85 -0.50 -3.81
C TRP A 32 11.77 -0.91 -2.34
N PRO A 33 12.11 -2.17 -1.98
CA PRO A 33 11.93 -2.70 -0.63
C PRO A 33 12.76 -2.02 0.45
N ALA A 34 13.94 -1.52 0.09
CA ALA A 34 14.87 -0.88 1.00
C ALA A 34 15.57 0.26 0.26
N ALA A 35 15.00 1.46 0.31
CA ALA A 35 15.62 2.66 -0.26
C ALA A 35 15.59 3.81 0.74
N ALA A 36 16.77 4.22 1.23
CA ALA A 36 16.94 5.29 2.21
C ALA A 36 16.29 6.63 1.82
N ARG A 37 16.07 6.88 0.53
CA ARG A 37 15.42 8.08 -0.01
C ARG A 37 14.34 7.70 -1.01
N ARG A 38 13.39 8.63 -1.21
CA ARG A 38 12.33 8.47 -2.21
C ARG A 38 12.96 8.29 -3.61
N PRO A 39 12.71 7.15 -4.29
CA PRO A 39 13.39 6.83 -5.56
C PRO A 39 12.78 7.54 -6.78
N HIS A 40 11.53 7.97 -6.69
CA HIS A 40 10.82 8.66 -7.76
C HIS A 40 9.85 9.70 -7.19
N PRO A 41 9.63 10.87 -7.81
CA PRO A 41 8.74 11.90 -7.29
C PRO A 41 7.34 11.38 -6.98
N GLY A 42 6.78 10.52 -7.84
CA GLY A 42 5.48 9.89 -7.69
C GLY A 42 5.41 8.71 -6.70
N ALA A 43 6.55 8.21 -6.20
CA ALA A 43 6.57 7.05 -5.33
C ALA A 43 6.00 7.38 -3.94
N ARG A 44 5.26 6.42 -3.38
CA ARG A 44 4.62 6.52 -2.06
C ARG A 44 5.21 5.46 -1.14
N ARG A 45 5.49 5.83 0.11
CA ARG A 45 6.04 4.92 1.11
C ARG A 45 4.95 3.93 1.53
N CYS A 46 5.29 2.66 1.62
CA CYS A 46 4.41 1.58 2.06
C CYS A 46 5.08 0.80 3.18
N ASP A 47 4.30 -0.07 3.84
CA ASP A 47 4.87 -0.98 4.81
C ASP A 47 5.84 -1.96 4.12
N PRO A 48 7.09 -2.12 4.59
CA PRO A 48 8.04 -3.04 3.99
C PRO A 48 7.56 -4.49 3.91
N LEU A 49 6.75 -4.94 4.88
CA LEU A 49 6.20 -6.30 4.89
C LEU A 49 5.12 -6.53 3.83
N LEU A 50 4.71 -5.48 3.10
CA LEU A 50 3.87 -5.62 1.91
C LEU A 50 4.65 -6.25 0.76
N LEU A 51 5.97 -6.06 0.70
CA LEU A 51 6.79 -6.37 -0.47
C LEU A 51 7.51 -7.70 -0.31
N ASP A 52 7.42 -8.55 -1.34
CA ASP A 52 8.05 -9.86 -1.37
C ASP A 52 8.43 -10.23 -2.81
N ALA A 53 9.72 -10.50 -3.02
CA ALA A 53 10.26 -10.88 -4.33
C ALA A 53 9.81 -12.28 -4.78
N ASP A 54 9.35 -13.11 -3.85
CA ASP A 54 8.79 -14.44 -4.11
C ASP A 54 7.25 -14.45 -3.94
N GLY A 55 6.65 -13.27 -3.75
CA GLY A 55 5.22 -13.11 -3.52
C GLY A 55 4.38 -13.64 -4.69
N PRO A 56 3.30 -14.42 -4.45
CA PRO A 56 2.48 -14.97 -5.53
C PRO A 56 1.59 -13.90 -6.16
N THR A 57 1.06 -14.18 -7.36
CA THR A 57 0.02 -13.35 -8.02
C THR A 57 -1.11 -12.99 -7.06
N ALA A 58 -1.62 -11.77 -7.20
CA ALA A 58 -2.63 -11.19 -6.31
C ALA A 58 -3.66 -10.35 -7.09
N VAL A 59 -4.81 -10.15 -6.45
CA VAL A 59 -5.75 -9.08 -6.84
C VAL A 59 -5.61 -7.97 -5.82
N VAL A 60 -5.58 -6.73 -6.28
CA VAL A 60 -5.26 -5.58 -5.43
C VAL A 60 -6.24 -4.46 -5.66
N SER A 61 -6.88 -3.98 -4.59
CA SER A 61 -7.53 -2.67 -4.58
C SER A 61 -6.48 -1.62 -4.22
N VAL A 62 -6.24 -0.69 -5.14
CA VAL A 62 -5.27 0.40 -4.97
C VAL A 62 -6.00 1.73 -5.00
N LEU A 63 -6.04 2.41 -3.86
CA LEU A 63 -6.48 3.80 -3.79
C LEU A 63 -5.26 4.71 -3.93
N TRP A 64 -5.27 5.59 -4.93
CA TRP A 64 -4.14 6.46 -5.27
C TRP A 64 -4.59 7.90 -5.54
N PRO A 65 -5.03 8.65 -4.50
CA PRO A 65 -5.59 10.01 -4.65
C PRO A 65 -4.57 10.99 -5.22
N ASP A 66 -5.03 12.09 -5.80
CA ASP A 66 -4.16 13.15 -6.28
C ASP A 66 -3.31 13.74 -5.15
N ARG A 67 -2.05 14.05 -5.45
CA ARG A 67 -1.09 14.59 -4.46
C ARG A 67 -1.48 15.97 -3.95
N ASP A 68 -2.21 16.74 -4.75
CA ASP A 68 -2.63 18.09 -4.38
C ASP A 68 -3.88 18.09 -3.48
N ALA A 69 -4.48 16.92 -3.25
CA ALA A 69 -5.71 16.75 -2.48
C ALA A 69 -5.63 15.56 -1.49
N LEU A 70 -4.46 15.35 -0.89
CA LEU A 70 -4.27 14.27 0.08
C LEU A 70 -4.95 14.60 1.41
N PRO A 71 -5.81 13.71 1.95
CA PRO A 71 -6.35 13.89 3.28
C PRO A 71 -5.26 13.71 4.35
N LEU A 72 -5.50 14.25 5.54
CA LEU A 72 -4.67 13.99 6.70
C LEU A 72 -4.90 12.55 7.20
N PHE A 73 -3.90 11.97 7.86
CA PHE A 73 -4.03 10.62 8.43
C PHE A 73 -4.97 10.53 9.64
N ASP A 74 -5.16 11.64 10.35
CA ASP A 74 -6.09 11.79 11.46
C ASP A 74 -7.49 12.25 10.99
N ASP A 75 -7.68 12.42 9.68
CA ASP A 75 -8.99 12.67 9.10
C ASP A 75 -9.97 11.57 9.57
N PRO A 76 -11.16 11.93 10.08
CA PRO A 76 -12.11 10.97 10.61
C PRO A 76 -12.45 9.83 9.64
N ALA A 77 -12.54 10.09 8.34
CA ALA A 77 -12.83 9.06 7.34
C ALA A 77 -11.65 8.08 7.22
N VAL A 78 -10.41 8.57 7.20
CA VAL A 78 -9.20 7.71 7.18
C VAL A 78 -9.11 6.86 8.45
N VAL A 79 -9.40 7.46 9.62
CA VAL A 79 -9.42 6.74 10.90
C VAL A 79 -10.50 5.65 10.90
N GLN A 80 -11.71 5.94 10.40
CA GLN A 80 -12.79 4.96 10.32
C GLN A 80 -12.45 3.82 9.35
N ALA A 81 -11.87 4.10 8.19
CA ALA A 81 -11.43 3.05 7.26
C ALA A 81 -10.40 2.11 7.91
N ARG A 82 -9.41 2.66 8.64
CA ARG A 82 -8.43 1.84 9.38
C ARG A 82 -9.08 1.00 10.47
N ARG A 83 -10.05 1.55 11.21
CA ARG A 83 -10.81 0.80 12.23
C ARG A 83 -11.63 -0.33 11.60
N ALA A 84 -12.30 -0.06 10.48
CA ALA A 84 -13.05 -1.06 9.73
C ALA A 84 -12.12 -2.19 9.22
N ALA A 85 -10.95 -1.85 8.68
CA ALA A 85 -9.93 -2.83 8.28
C ALA A 85 -9.46 -3.72 9.43
N LEU A 86 -9.29 -3.14 10.63
CA LEU A 86 -8.93 -3.90 11.82
C LEU A 86 -10.10 -4.67 12.43
N ALA A 87 -11.35 -4.31 12.16
CA ALA A 87 -12.53 -5.01 12.68
C ALA A 87 -12.96 -6.19 11.80
N GLY A 88 -12.73 -6.08 10.48
CA GLY A 88 -13.14 -7.07 9.49
C GLY A 88 -12.16 -8.24 9.30
N PRO A 89 -12.46 -9.12 8.32
CA PRO A 89 -11.53 -10.14 7.85
C PRO A 89 -10.23 -9.49 7.34
N TRP A 90 -9.09 -10.04 7.77
CA TRP A 90 -7.80 -9.53 7.33
C TRP A 90 -7.49 -10.01 5.90
N PRO A 91 -7.03 -9.11 5.01
CA PRO A 91 -6.62 -9.47 3.65
C PRO A 91 -5.31 -10.28 3.67
N ARG A 92 -4.81 -10.68 2.49
CA ARG A 92 -3.47 -11.29 2.38
C ARG A 92 -2.41 -10.32 2.91
N ALA A 93 -2.54 -9.04 2.57
CA ALA A 93 -1.72 -7.95 3.08
C ALA A 93 -2.45 -6.61 2.88
N ALA A 94 -2.07 -5.60 3.65
CA ALA A 94 -2.55 -4.23 3.46
C ALA A 94 -1.49 -3.21 3.89
N SER A 95 -1.54 -2.03 3.28
CA SER A 95 -0.76 -0.87 3.69
C SER A 95 -1.54 0.41 3.40
N ALA A 96 -1.56 1.34 4.34
CA ALA A 96 -1.76 2.73 3.99
C ALA A 96 -0.46 3.27 3.38
N LEU A 97 -0.56 4.23 2.48
CA LEU A 97 0.58 4.84 1.80
C LEU A 97 0.85 6.22 2.37
N THR A 98 2.11 6.63 2.42
CA THR A 98 2.50 7.96 2.92
C THR A 98 3.43 8.67 1.93
N VAL A 99 3.37 10.00 1.90
CA VAL A 99 4.40 10.83 1.25
C VAL A 99 5.21 11.61 2.28
N ASP A 100 4.66 11.83 3.46
CA ASP A 100 5.27 12.52 4.59
C ASP A 100 4.68 12.04 5.93
N ALA A 101 4.95 12.79 7.00
CA ALA A 101 4.52 12.46 8.35
C ALA A 101 3.05 12.71 8.67
N VAL A 102 2.25 13.33 7.78
CA VAL A 102 0.87 13.76 8.09
C VAL A 102 -0.16 13.32 7.05
N HIS A 103 0.20 13.20 5.78
CA HIS A 103 -0.77 12.94 4.70
C HIS A 103 -0.97 11.46 4.39
N PHE A 104 -2.23 11.04 4.32
CA PHE A 104 -2.65 9.76 3.77
C PHE A 104 -2.56 9.80 2.25
N ALA A 105 -1.60 9.05 1.71
CA ALA A 105 -1.34 8.99 0.29
C ALA A 105 -2.00 7.78 -0.37
N GLY A 106 -3.15 7.32 0.14
CA GLY A 106 -3.86 6.17 -0.42
C GLY A 106 -3.59 4.85 0.31
N SER A 107 -3.98 3.75 -0.32
CA SER A 107 -3.92 2.42 0.27
C SER A 107 -3.66 1.34 -0.77
N VAL A 108 -3.16 0.21 -0.28
CA VAL A 108 -3.03 -1.05 -1.01
C VAL A 108 -3.71 -2.12 -0.18
N TRP A 109 -4.67 -2.83 -0.76
CA TRP A 109 -5.40 -3.93 -0.15
C TRP A 109 -5.27 -5.18 -1.03
N VAL A 110 -4.55 -6.19 -0.55
CA VAL A 110 -4.11 -7.34 -1.34
C VAL A 110 -4.94 -8.57 -0.99
N THR A 111 -5.55 -9.22 -1.97
CA THR A 111 -6.29 -10.47 -1.80
C THR A 111 -5.73 -11.58 -2.70
N ASP A 112 -6.10 -12.82 -2.37
CA ASP A 112 -5.83 -13.96 -3.25
C ASP A 112 -6.74 -13.89 -4.49
N PRO A 113 -6.27 -14.30 -5.69
CA PRO A 113 -7.12 -14.41 -6.87
C PRO A 113 -8.40 -15.23 -6.61
N GLY A 114 -9.53 -14.76 -7.13
CA GLY A 114 -10.84 -15.40 -6.95
C GLY A 114 -11.52 -15.13 -5.60
N ARG A 115 -10.89 -14.38 -4.68
CA ARG A 115 -11.56 -13.90 -3.46
C ARG A 115 -12.19 -12.52 -3.69
N PRO A 116 -13.36 -12.24 -3.06
CA PRO A 116 -13.93 -10.91 -3.09
C PRO A 116 -13.00 -9.89 -2.43
N VAL A 117 -12.98 -8.67 -2.97
CA VAL A 117 -12.18 -7.56 -2.45
C VAL A 117 -13.08 -6.63 -1.66
N GLU A 118 -13.07 -6.81 -0.34
CA GLU A 118 -13.78 -5.96 0.61
C GLU A 118 -12.78 -4.95 1.19
N ASP A 119 -12.47 -3.90 0.43
CA ASP A 119 -11.52 -2.85 0.82
C ASP A 119 -12.22 -1.72 1.61
N PRO A 120 -11.95 -1.54 2.90
CA PRO A 120 -12.56 -0.47 3.70
C PRO A 120 -12.12 0.94 3.28
N PHE A 121 -10.99 1.08 2.61
CA PHE A 121 -10.51 2.36 2.12
C PHE A 121 -11.23 2.80 0.84
N ALA A 122 -12.02 1.93 0.20
CA ALA A 122 -12.82 2.27 -0.98
C ALA A 122 -13.87 3.36 -0.71
N LEU A 123 -14.16 3.69 0.56
CA LEU A 123 -15.04 4.81 0.93
C LEU A 123 -14.35 6.18 0.80
N LEU A 124 -13.02 6.22 0.69
CA LEU A 124 -12.23 7.46 0.61
C LEU A 124 -12.02 7.94 -0.84
N GLY A 125 -12.47 7.18 -1.84
CA GLY A 125 -12.32 7.52 -3.25
C GLY A 125 -12.59 6.32 -4.16
N VAL A 126 -12.16 6.40 -5.41
CA VAL A 126 -12.34 5.30 -6.38
C VAL A 126 -11.06 4.48 -6.46
N PRO A 127 -10.97 3.30 -5.81
CA PRO A 127 -9.81 2.44 -5.95
C PRO A 127 -9.78 1.81 -7.35
N ARG A 128 -8.56 1.51 -7.82
CA ARG A 128 -8.34 0.68 -9.00
C ARG A 128 -8.17 -0.76 -8.58
N LEU A 129 -8.93 -1.66 -9.19
CA LEU A 129 -8.77 -3.10 -8.99
C LEU A 129 -7.78 -3.63 -10.03
N LEU A 130 -6.64 -4.13 -9.60
CA LEU A 130 -5.55 -4.58 -10.47
C LEU A 130 -5.23 -6.05 -10.22
N GLU A 131 -5.07 -6.82 -11.29
CA GLU A 131 -4.39 -8.12 -11.24
C GLU A 131 -2.89 -7.90 -11.28
N VAL A 132 -2.21 -8.22 -10.18
CA VAL A 132 -0.77 -8.02 -10.01
C VAL A 132 -0.07 -9.35 -10.13
N GLY A 133 0.87 -9.45 -11.06
CA GLY A 133 1.69 -10.66 -11.23
C GLY A 133 2.55 -10.98 -10.00
N ALA A 134 3.14 -12.17 -9.99
CA ALA A 134 4.06 -12.57 -8.93
C ALA A 134 5.30 -11.66 -8.83
N GLY A 135 5.99 -11.73 -7.69
CA GLY A 135 7.32 -11.15 -7.45
C GLY A 135 7.34 -9.72 -6.90
N VAL A 136 6.20 -9.22 -6.41
CA VAL A 136 6.13 -7.88 -5.77
C VAL A 136 5.40 -7.90 -4.44
N LEU A 137 4.27 -8.59 -4.32
CA LEU A 137 3.38 -8.49 -3.17
C LEU A 137 3.38 -9.76 -2.32
N GLY A 138 3.74 -9.60 -1.06
CA GLY A 138 3.83 -10.68 -0.09
C GLY A 138 2.53 -10.94 0.67
N ARG A 139 2.70 -11.68 1.76
CA ARG A 139 1.68 -11.88 2.79
C ARG A 139 2.11 -11.16 4.05
N ARG A 140 1.18 -10.39 4.62
CA ARG A 140 1.37 -9.77 5.92
C ARG A 140 0.30 -10.27 6.88
N PRO A 141 0.68 -10.98 7.97
CA PRO A 141 -0.24 -11.33 9.04
C PRO A 141 -0.94 -10.10 9.60
N ARG A 142 -2.11 -10.30 10.19
CA ARG A 142 -2.82 -9.24 10.91
C ARG A 142 -1.90 -8.68 12.02
N PRO A 143 -1.74 -7.35 12.12
CA PRO A 143 -0.95 -6.74 13.19
C PRO A 143 -1.49 -7.17 14.56
N ALA A 144 -0.60 -7.38 15.52
CA ALA A 144 -0.98 -7.78 16.87
C ALA A 144 -1.37 -6.54 17.69
N GLY A 145 -2.62 -6.46 18.12
CA GLY A 145 -3.12 -5.38 18.98
C GLY A 145 -3.53 -4.11 18.22
N PRO A 146 -3.72 -2.98 18.92
CA PRO A 146 -4.03 -1.70 18.28
C PRO A 146 -2.79 -1.25 17.51
N ALA A 147 -2.71 -1.61 16.23
CA ALA A 147 -1.67 -1.17 15.30
C ALA A 147 -1.37 0.31 15.55
N GLN A 148 -0.20 0.58 16.14
CA GLN A 148 0.04 1.81 16.89
C GLN A 148 0.01 3.05 16.00
N GLU A 149 -0.21 4.17 16.65
CA GLU A 149 -0.18 5.50 16.06
C GLU A 149 1.25 5.88 15.63
N ARG A 150 1.32 6.70 14.58
CA ARG A 150 2.51 6.91 13.74
C ARG A 150 3.64 7.60 14.52
N TYR A 151 4.86 7.07 14.42
CA TYR A 151 6.09 7.85 14.59
C TYR A 151 6.70 8.15 13.21
N ALA A 152 7.11 9.40 12.98
CA ALA A 152 7.93 9.83 11.85
C ALA A 152 7.47 9.40 10.42
N GLY A 153 6.15 9.35 10.19
CA GLY A 153 5.59 9.05 8.86
C GLY A 153 5.64 7.59 8.42
N ALA A 154 5.80 6.66 9.38
CA ALA A 154 5.65 5.24 9.12
C ALA A 154 4.24 4.92 8.56
N PRO A 155 4.14 4.05 7.54
CA PRO A 155 2.86 3.60 6.99
C PRO A 155 2.18 2.60 7.92
N TRP A 156 0.87 2.75 8.11
CA TRP A 156 0.04 1.70 8.72
C TRP A 156 0.06 0.46 7.82
N PRO A 157 0.00 -0.79 8.34
CA PRO A 157 -0.20 -1.17 9.74
C PRO A 157 0.95 -1.06 10.77
N ALA A 158 2.16 -0.61 10.41
CA ALA A 158 3.35 -0.49 11.28
C ALA A 158 3.23 -1.10 12.69
N ASP A 159 3.69 -2.33 12.84
CA ASP A 159 3.86 -2.95 14.15
C ASP A 159 5.08 -2.32 14.83
N GLY A 160 4.98 -2.03 16.13
CA GLY A 160 6.03 -1.36 16.89
C GLY A 160 7.41 -1.97 16.64
N TRP A 161 8.37 -1.10 16.31
CA TRP A 161 9.79 -1.44 16.26
C TRP A 161 10.37 -1.42 17.67
#